data_AF-A0A6B3FH43-F1
#
_entry.id   AF-A0A6B3FH43-F1
#
_cell.length_a   1.000
_cell.length_b   1.000
_cell.length_c   1.000
_cell.angle_alpha   90.00
_cell.angle_beta   90.00
_cell.angle_gamma   90.00
#
_symmetry.space_group_name_H-M   'P 1'
#
loop_
_entity.id
_entity.type
_entity.pdbx_description
1 polymer ?
#
loop_
_entity_poly.entity_id
_entity_poly.type
_entity_poly.pdbx_seq_one_letter_code
_entity_poly.pdbx_strand_id
1 'polypeptide(L)'
;MRALQYVADHYPDAWLRIAEFYMESSKEEDWAIARTSIERFLEKDSESVRALRKLIGINRRLSDVSGELNARTLLAEIPGIEYSEIANAASCFAHAQSNQLIQMDPEARHLAIMNLISLMEDRIDEATPSELGFLAWLFIYAKDATRAGEIVRKGLDRDPSNPHLVKLSRTLKDQGEV
;
A
#
# COMPACT_ATOMS: atom_id res chain seq x y z
N MET A 1 11.37 -24.78 -18.69
CA MET A 1 10.85 -24.25 -17.41
C MET A 1 11.21 -25.12 -16.19
N ARG A 2 11.04 -26.46 -16.21
CA ARG A 2 11.29 -27.33 -15.02
C ARG A 2 12.70 -27.29 -14.41
N ALA A 3 13.76 -27.18 -15.22
CA ALA A 3 15.13 -27.16 -14.71
C ALA A 3 15.45 -25.89 -13.89
N LEU A 4 14.98 -24.73 -14.35
CA LEU A 4 15.19 -23.45 -13.65
C LEU A 4 14.41 -23.38 -12.34
N GLN A 5 13.18 -23.91 -12.32
CA GLN A 5 12.37 -24.00 -11.10
C GLN A 5 13.02 -24.95 -10.07
N TYR A 6 13.52 -26.11 -10.51
CA TYR A 6 14.23 -27.05 -9.65
C TYR A 6 15.48 -26.42 -9.00
N VAL A 7 16.26 -25.66 -9.77
CA VAL A 7 17.40 -24.91 -9.24
C VAL A 7 16.93 -23.85 -8.24
N ALA A 8 15.86 -23.10 -8.56
CA ALA A 8 15.38 -22.04 -7.70
C ALA A 8 14.75 -22.52 -6.38
N ASP A 9 14.17 -23.73 -6.36
CA ASP A 9 13.73 -24.38 -5.12
C ASP A 9 14.90 -24.71 -4.16
N HIS A 10 16.13 -24.84 -4.68
CA HIS A 10 17.34 -25.09 -3.88
C HIS A 10 18.20 -23.83 -3.67
N TYR A 11 17.98 -22.79 -4.45
CA TYR A 11 18.69 -21.50 -4.39
C TYR A 11 17.68 -20.35 -4.57
N PRO A 12 17.07 -19.85 -3.47
CA PRO A 12 15.96 -18.91 -3.53
C PRO A 12 16.22 -17.67 -4.42
N ASP A 13 17.42 -17.10 -4.39
CA ASP A 13 17.80 -15.97 -5.24
C ASP A 13 17.62 -16.20 -6.74
N ALA A 14 17.61 -17.45 -7.20
CA ALA A 14 17.35 -17.75 -8.60
C ALA A 14 15.91 -17.40 -9.01
N TRP A 15 14.94 -17.41 -8.08
CA TRP A 15 13.58 -16.92 -8.35
C TRP A 15 13.56 -15.42 -8.68
N LEU A 16 14.37 -14.61 -7.99
CA LEU A 16 14.50 -13.19 -8.31
C LEU A 16 15.09 -12.96 -9.70
N ARG A 17 16.09 -13.77 -10.09
CA ARG A 17 16.70 -13.69 -11.43
C ARG A 17 15.73 -14.10 -12.53
N ILE A 18 14.93 -15.14 -12.30
CA ILE A 18 13.87 -15.56 -13.22
C ILE A 18 12.86 -14.42 -13.38
N ALA A 19 12.42 -13.80 -12.28
CA ALA A 19 11.51 -12.67 -12.35
C ALA A 19 12.08 -11.50 -13.15
N GLU A 20 13.34 -11.11 -12.89
CA GLU A 20 14.02 -10.03 -13.59
C GLU A 20 14.09 -10.28 -15.10
N PHE A 21 14.44 -11.49 -15.52
CA PHE A 21 14.47 -11.87 -16.94
C PHE A 21 13.10 -11.67 -17.62
N TYR A 22 12.02 -12.11 -16.97
CA TYR A 22 10.68 -11.98 -17.56
C TYR A 22 10.13 -10.55 -17.51
N MET A 23 10.56 -9.72 -16.55
CA MET A 23 10.22 -8.30 -16.47
C MET A 23 10.81 -7.47 -17.62
N GLU A 24 11.84 -7.96 -18.32
CA GLU A 24 12.40 -7.29 -19.51
C GLU A 24 11.52 -7.47 -20.76
N SER A 25 10.49 -8.33 -20.70
CA SER A 25 9.61 -8.61 -21.83
C SER A 25 8.49 -7.58 -22.00
N SER A 26 8.06 -7.38 -23.24
CA SER A 26 6.88 -6.59 -23.58
C SER A 26 5.56 -7.38 -23.46
N LYS A 27 5.61 -8.71 -23.33
CA LYS A 27 4.44 -9.59 -23.30
C LYS A 27 3.86 -9.72 -21.91
N GLU A 28 2.56 -9.52 -21.75
CA GLU A 28 1.88 -9.60 -20.46
C GLU A 28 2.00 -10.99 -19.78
N GLU A 29 1.98 -12.07 -20.57
CA GLU A 29 2.14 -13.45 -20.06
C GLU A 29 3.47 -13.65 -19.32
N ASP A 30 4.53 -12.98 -19.76
CA ASP A 30 5.84 -13.04 -19.12
C ASP A 30 5.81 -12.34 -17.74
N TRP A 31 5.05 -11.27 -17.60
CA TRP A 31 4.87 -10.58 -16.31
C TRP A 31 4.11 -11.44 -15.29
N ALA A 32 3.18 -12.30 -15.73
CA ALA A 32 2.53 -13.26 -14.85
C ALA A 32 3.53 -14.32 -14.32
N ILE A 33 4.50 -14.74 -15.15
CA ILE A 33 5.59 -15.64 -14.72
C ILE A 33 6.52 -14.92 -13.75
N ALA A 34 6.84 -13.64 -14.01
CA ALA A 34 7.61 -12.82 -13.09
C ALA A 34 6.94 -12.71 -11.72
N ARG A 35 5.62 -12.43 -11.69
CA ARG A 35 4.82 -12.38 -10.45
C ARG A 35 4.94 -13.67 -9.66
N THR A 36 4.64 -14.80 -10.30
CA THR A 36 4.70 -16.13 -9.68
C THR A 36 6.10 -16.44 -9.12
N SER A 37 7.14 -16.00 -9.82
CA SER A 37 8.52 -16.19 -9.38
C SER A 37 8.84 -15.36 -8.14
N ILE A 38 8.38 -14.11 -8.07
CA ILE A 38 8.52 -13.26 -6.87
C ILE A 38 7.73 -13.86 -5.69
N GLU A 39 6.51 -14.32 -5.92
CA GLU A 39 5.67 -14.95 -4.89
C GLU A 39 6.37 -16.18 -4.29
N ARG A 40 6.95 -17.06 -5.13
CA ARG A 40 7.74 -18.21 -4.66
C ARG A 40 8.99 -17.83 -3.87
N PHE A 41 9.62 -16.71 -4.21
CA PHE A 41 10.72 -16.19 -3.41
C PHE A 41 10.22 -15.73 -2.03
N LEU A 42 9.10 -15.01 -1.99
CA LEU A 42 8.49 -14.51 -0.75
C LEU A 42 7.96 -15.64 0.15
N GLU A 43 7.64 -16.83 -0.38
CA GLU A 43 7.38 -18.02 0.43
C GLU A 43 8.59 -18.46 1.28
N LYS A 44 9.81 -18.03 0.92
CA LYS A 44 11.06 -18.33 1.64
C LYS A 44 11.55 -17.15 2.47
N ASP A 45 11.36 -15.94 1.96
CA ASP A 45 11.76 -14.68 2.60
C ASP A 45 10.62 -13.66 2.45
N SER A 46 9.62 -13.77 3.33
CA SER A 46 8.38 -12.99 3.27
C SER A 46 8.59 -11.49 3.55
N GLU A 47 9.68 -11.14 4.24
CA GLU A 47 10.00 -9.76 4.64
C GLU A 47 11.00 -9.10 3.68
N SER A 48 11.25 -9.71 2.52
CA SER A 48 12.17 -9.14 1.55
C SER A 48 11.63 -7.86 0.92
N VAL A 49 12.08 -6.72 1.44
CA VAL A 49 11.78 -5.38 0.92
C VAL A 49 12.00 -5.28 -0.59
N ARG A 50 13.11 -5.87 -1.10
CA ARG A 50 13.43 -5.87 -2.53
C ARG A 50 12.37 -6.62 -3.34
N ALA A 51 11.94 -7.78 -2.87
CA ALA A 51 10.96 -8.61 -3.58
C ALA A 51 9.55 -7.98 -3.51
N LEU A 52 9.14 -7.46 -2.36
CA LEU A 52 7.85 -6.76 -2.20
C LEU A 52 7.76 -5.53 -3.10
N ARG A 53 8.82 -4.70 -3.19
CA ARG A 53 8.86 -3.57 -4.13
C ARG A 53 8.73 -3.99 -5.59
N LYS A 54 9.35 -5.10 -5.97
CA LYS A 54 9.16 -5.66 -7.32
C LYS A 54 7.73 -6.14 -7.53
N LEU A 55 7.13 -6.82 -6.55
CA LEU A 55 5.75 -7.30 -6.62
C LEU A 55 4.75 -6.15 -6.79
N ILE A 56 4.93 -5.05 -6.06
CA ILE A 56 4.16 -3.81 -6.25
C ILE A 56 4.25 -3.32 -7.70
N GLY A 57 5.47 -3.25 -8.26
CA GLY A 57 5.68 -2.82 -9.64
C GLY A 57 5.01 -3.75 -10.67
N ILE A 58 5.08 -5.06 -10.46
CA ILE A 58 4.46 -6.06 -11.33
C ILE A 58 2.93 -5.95 -11.28
N ASN A 59 2.34 -5.86 -10.09
CA ASN A 59 0.89 -5.75 -9.94
C ASN A 59 0.35 -4.45 -10.55
N ARG A 60 1.08 -3.34 -10.42
CA ARG A 60 0.77 -2.09 -11.15
C ARG A 60 0.78 -2.29 -12.66
N ARG A 61 1.79 -2.98 -13.18
CA ARG A 61 1.93 -3.24 -14.62
C ARG A 61 0.82 -4.12 -15.17
N LEU A 62 0.29 -5.03 -14.35
CA LEU A 62 -0.82 -5.93 -14.64
C LEU A 62 -2.20 -5.33 -14.31
N SER A 63 -2.25 -4.07 -13.86
CA SER A 63 -3.49 -3.41 -13.39
C SER A 63 -4.21 -4.18 -12.25
N ASP A 64 -3.47 -4.95 -11.46
CA ASP A 64 -3.98 -5.71 -10.31
C ASP A 64 -3.88 -4.87 -9.03
N VAL A 65 -4.90 -4.03 -8.81
CA VAL A 65 -4.96 -3.10 -7.66
C VAL A 65 -5.00 -3.86 -6.32
N SER A 66 -5.70 -4.99 -6.25
CA SER A 66 -5.75 -5.82 -5.05
C SER A 66 -4.38 -6.41 -4.72
N GLY A 67 -3.68 -6.93 -5.73
CA GLY A 67 -2.32 -7.43 -5.59
C GLY A 67 -1.33 -6.32 -5.19
N GLU A 68 -1.47 -5.13 -5.75
CA GLU A 68 -0.65 -3.96 -5.36
C GLU A 68 -0.87 -3.61 -3.89
N LEU A 69 -2.13 -3.47 -3.48
CA LEU A 69 -2.48 -3.10 -2.12
C LEU A 69 -1.92 -4.12 -1.12
N ASN A 70 -2.12 -5.41 -1.37
CA ASN A 70 -1.61 -6.48 -0.51
C ASN A 70 -0.08 -6.40 -0.32
N ALA A 71 0.67 -6.25 -1.42
CA ALA A 71 2.12 -6.14 -1.35
C ALA A 71 2.60 -4.87 -0.63
N ARG A 72 1.87 -3.75 -0.75
CA ARG A 72 2.15 -2.51 -0.02
C ARG A 72 1.89 -2.64 1.48
N THR A 73 0.80 -3.30 1.87
CA THR A 73 0.48 -3.55 3.28
C THR A 73 1.57 -4.39 3.94
N LEU A 74 1.99 -5.49 3.29
CA LEU A 74 3.11 -6.30 3.78
C LEU A 74 4.41 -5.50 3.90
N LEU A 75 4.70 -4.64 2.92
CA LEU A 75 5.89 -3.78 2.96
C LEU A 75 5.82 -2.75 4.11
N ALA A 76 4.65 -2.18 4.36
CA ALA A 76 4.43 -1.20 5.43
C ALA A 76 4.60 -1.79 6.84
N GLU A 77 4.38 -3.09 6.99
CA GLU A 77 4.54 -3.81 8.27
C GLU A 77 6.01 -4.13 8.61
N ILE A 78 6.94 -3.99 7.66
CA ILE A 78 8.36 -4.29 7.90
C ILE A 78 8.97 -3.28 8.89
N PRO A 79 9.56 -3.73 10.01
CA PRO A 79 10.21 -2.84 10.96
C PRO A 79 11.32 -2.00 10.32
N GLY A 80 11.31 -0.70 10.60
CA GLY A 80 12.32 0.24 10.08
C GLY A 80 12.14 0.62 8.61
N ILE A 81 11.02 0.28 7.97
CA ILE A 81 10.69 0.79 6.63
C ILE A 81 10.55 2.31 6.64
N GLU A 82 10.75 2.97 5.50
CA GLU A 82 10.52 4.42 5.36
C GLU A 82 9.03 4.77 5.57
N TYR A 83 8.74 5.87 6.27
CA TYR A 83 7.35 6.32 6.49
C TYR A 83 6.58 6.49 5.18
N SER A 84 7.26 6.94 4.12
CA SER A 84 6.68 7.08 2.79
C SER A 84 6.09 5.77 2.24
N GLU A 85 6.61 4.60 2.62
CA GLU A 85 6.06 3.32 2.18
C GLU A 85 4.73 3.00 2.90
N ILE A 86 4.63 3.33 4.19
CA ILE A 86 3.39 3.24 4.96
C ILE A 86 2.35 4.19 4.38
N ALA A 87 2.74 5.44 4.13
CA ALA A 87 1.86 6.45 3.55
C ALA A 87 1.41 6.07 2.12
N ASN A 88 2.28 5.44 1.33
CA ASN A 88 1.92 4.92 0.01
C ASN A 88 0.91 3.77 0.09
N ALA A 89 1.00 2.89 1.10
CA ALA A 89 0.01 1.84 1.34
C ALA A 89 -1.36 2.45 1.69
N ALA A 90 -1.40 3.43 2.59
CA ALA A 90 -2.61 4.17 2.94
C ALA A 90 -3.22 4.91 1.74
N SER A 91 -2.37 5.55 0.91
CA SER A 91 -2.80 6.23 -0.31
C SER A 91 -3.42 5.26 -1.32
N CYS A 92 -2.77 4.11 -1.54
CA CYS A 92 -3.26 3.05 -2.41
C CYS A 92 -4.62 2.52 -1.91
N PHE A 93 -4.73 2.24 -0.61
CA PHE A 93 -5.98 1.81 0.01
C PHE A 93 -7.10 2.84 -0.20
N ALA A 94 -6.84 4.10 0.14
CA ALA A 94 -7.85 5.16 0.04
C ALA A 94 -8.32 5.35 -1.41
N HIS A 95 -7.38 5.35 -2.36
CA HIS A 95 -7.70 5.44 -3.78
C HIS A 95 -8.53 4.25 -4.27
N ALA A 96 -8.12 3.03 -3.90
CA ALA A 96 -8.82 1.81 -4.28
C ALA A 96 -10.24 1.77 -3.69
N GLN A 97 -10.39 2.16 -2.43
CA GLN A 97 -11.65 2.20 -1.71
C GLN A 97 -12.60 3.26 -2.28
N SER A 98 -12.11 4.47 -2.58
CA SER A 98 -12.94 5.56 -3.13
C SER A 98 -13.47 5.25 -4.53
N ASN A 99 -12.67 4.52 -5.32
CA ASN A 99 -13.01 4.15 -6.71
C ASN A 99 -13.64 2.76 -6.83
N GLN A 100 -13.93 2.08 -5.71
CA GLN A 100 -14.50 0.73 -5.68
C GLN A 100 -13.68 -0.30 -6.48
N LEU A 101 -12.34 -0.13 -6.52
CA LEU A 101 -11.41 -0.98 -7.25
C LEU A 101 -11.04 -2.27 -6.51
N ILE A 102 -11.43 -2.36 -5.23
CA ILE A 102 -11.21 -3.52 -4.38
C ILE A 102 -12.52 -4.04 -3.84
N GLN A 103 -12.66 -5.36 -3.83
CA GLN A 103 -13.73 -6.06 -3.14
C GLN A 103 -13.10 -6.84 -1.98
N MET A 104 -13.29 -6.32 -0.78
CA MET A 104 -12.81 -6.95 0.46
C MET A 104 -13.99 -7.32 1.33
N ASP A 105 -13.86 -8.42 2.05
CA ASP A 105 -14.73 -8.74 3.16
C ASP A 105 -14.75 -7.58 4.18
N PRO A 106 -15.91 -7.20 4.75
CA PRO A 106 -16.00 -6.07 5.68
C PRO A 106 -15.07 -6.16 6.89
N GLU A 107 -14.86 -7.35 7.46
CA GLU A 107 -13.99 -7.54 8.63
C GLU A 107 -12.53 -7.41 8.23
N ALA A 108 -12.13 -8.08 7.14
CA ALA A 108 -10.78 -7.96 6.59
C ALA A 108 -10.44 -6.51 6.23
N ARG A 109 -11.40 -5.78 5.65
CA ARG A 109 -11.26 -4.36 5.34
C ARG A 109 -11.07 -3.52 6.59
N HIS A 110 -11.87 -3.75 7.64
CA HIS A 110 -11.73 -3.01 8.89
C HIS A 110 -10.37 -3.26 9.53
N LEU A 111 -9.90 -4.51 9.57
CA LEU A 111 -8.59 -4.86 10.10
C LEU A 111 -7.45 -4.14 9.34
N ALA A 112 -7.52 -4.14 7.99
CA ALA A 112 -6.54 -3.45 7.16
C ALA A 112 -6.50 -1.94 7.43
N ILE A 113 -7.67 -1.30 7.60
CA ILE A 113 -7.77 0.13 7.94
C ILE A 113 -7.12 0.39 9.30
N MET A 114 -7.50 -0.37 10.33
CA MET A 114 -6.98 -0.17 11.69
C MET A 114 -5.47 -0.39 11.77
N ASN A 115 -4.94 -1.38 11.05
CA ASN A 115 -3.51 -1.63 10.97
C ASN A 115 -2.75 -0.45 10.33
N LEU A 116 -3.23 0.04 9.18
CA LEU A 116 -2.61 1.20 8.52
C LEU A 116 -2.71 2.48 9.36
N ILE A 117 -3.82 2.68 10.07
CA ILE A 117 -3.95 3.78 11.04
C ILE A 117 -2.85 3.67 12.10
N SER A 118 -2.71 2.50 12.74
CA SER A 118 -1.70 2.28 13.79
C SER A 118 -0.29 2.58 13.28
N LEU A 119 0.08 2.00 12.13
CA LEU A 119 1.41 2.19 11.52
C LEU A 119 1.72 3.66 11.21
N MET A 120 0.71 4.42 10.74
CA MET A 120 0.88 5.84 10.46
C MET A 120 0.91 6.70 11.73
N GLU A 121 0.08 6.38 12.72
CA GLU A 121 -0.01 7.14 13.97
C GLU A 121 1.25 7.02 14.82
N ASP A 122 1.83 5.83 14.89
CA ASP A 122 3.06 5.55 15.65
C ASP A 122 4.24 6.43 15.18
N ARG A 123 4.18 6.89 13.93
CA ARG A 123 5.24 7.67 13.27
C ARG A 123 4.72 8.97 12.66
N ILE A 124 3.61 9.50 13.18
CA ILE A 124 2.88 10.64 12.61
C ILE A 124 3.71 11.92 12.44
N ASP A 125 4.80 12.07 13.20
CA ASP A 125 5.65 13.25 13.11
C ASP A 125 6.57 13.25 11.88
N GLU A 126 6.76 12.10 11.24
CA GLU A 126 7.44 11.97 9.94
C GLU A 126 6.53 12.40 8.77
N ALA A 127 5.22 12.52 9.00
CA ALA A 127 4.23 12.75 7.96
C ALA A 127 4.29 14.17 7.36
N THR A 128 4.25 14.23 6.03
CA THR A 128 3.94 15.48 5.31
C THR A 128 2.44 15.83 5.43
N PRO A 129 2.05 17.09 5.20
CA PRO A 129 0.64 17.49 5.21
C PRO A 129 -0.24 16.65 4.26
N SER A 130 0.28 16.31 3.08
CA SER A 130 -0.45 15.47 2.12
C SER A 130 -0.66 14.04 2.63
N GLU A 131 0.32 13.47 3.33
CA GLU A 131 0.22 12.12 3.91
C GLU A 131 -0.74 12.07 5.11
N LEU A 132 -0.84 13.16 5.89
CA LEU A 132 -1.90 13.30 6.90
C LEU A 132 -3.30 13.25 6.26
N GLY A 133 -3.44 13.69 5.00
CA GLY A 133 -4.67 13.53 4.24
C GLY A 133 -5.05 12.07 4.00
N PHE A 134 -4.07 11.18 3.77
CA PHE A 134 -4.33 9.74 3.63
C PHE A 134 -4.79 9.12 4.95
N LEU A 135 -4.15 9.49 6.06
CA LEU A 135 -4.57 9.05 7.40
C LEU A 135 -5.99 9.51 7.74
N ALA A 136 -6.34 10.76 7.43
CA ALA A 136 -7.70 11.27 7.63
C ALA A 136 -8.76 10.48 6.83
N TRP A 137 -8.45 10.05 5.61
CA TRP A 137 -9.34 9.17 4.85
C TRP A 137 -9.53 7.81 5.51
N LEU A 138 -8.47 7.22 6.08
CA LEU A 138 -8.58 5.96 6.81
C LEU A 138 -9.52 6.10 8.02
N PHE A 139 -9.42 7.21 8.78
CA PHE A 139 -10.35 7.49 9.88
C PHE A 139 -11.81 7.65 9.41
N ILE A 140 -12.05 8.31 8.28
CA ILE A 140 -13.39 8.39 7.67
C ILE A 140 -13.92 6.99 7.33
N TYR A 141 -13.08 6.11 6.76
CA TYR A 141 -13.48 4.73 6.47
C TYR A 141 -13.68 3.90 7.73
N ALA A 142 -12.97 4.21 8.82
CA ALA A 142 -13.16 3.65 10.16
C ALA A 142 -14.39 4.23 10.90
N LYS A 143 -15.12 5.19 10.32
CA LYS A 143 -16.25 5.90 10.93
C LYS A 143 -15.87 6.73 12.16
N ASP A 144 -14.63 7.21 12.21
CA ASP A 144 -14.13 8.10 13.25
C ASP A 144 -13.84 9.49 12.69
N ALA A 145 -14.92 10.25 12.48
CA ALA A 145 -14.82 11.56 11.88
C ALA A 145 -14.18 12.62 12.79
N THR A 146 -14.26 12.42 14.11
CA THR A 146 -13.60 13.28 15.09
C THR A 146 -12.08 13.21 14.92
N ARG A 147 -11.52 11.99 14.87
CA ARG A 147 -10.08 11.81 14.59
C ARG A 147 -9.71 12.30 13.20
N ALA A 148 -10.54 12.05 12.19
CA ALA A 148 -10.30 12.59 10.85
C ALA A 148 -10.17 14.13 10.86
N GLY A 149 -11.06 14.83 11.56
CA GLY A 149 -11.02 16.28 11.72
C GLY A 149 -9.77 16.78 12.44
N GLU A 150 -9.33 16.08 13.49
CA GLU A 150 -8.10 16.39 14.21
C GLU A 150 -6.85 16.27 13.32
N ILE A 151 -6.75 15.20 12.53
CA ILE A 151 -5.65 14.97 11.59
C ILE A 151 -5.63 16.03 10.49
N VAL A 152 -6.80 16.36 9.92
CA VAL A 152 -6.93 17.42 8.91
C VAL A 152 -6.47 18.76 9.47
N ARG A 153 -6.87 19.10 10.70
CA ARG A 153 -6.41 20.32 11.38
C ARG A 153 -4.90 20.29 11.59
N LYS A 154 -4.33 19.20 12.11
CA LYS A 154 -2.87 19.03 12.28
C LYS A 154 -2.11 19.27 10.97
N GLY A 155 -2.65 18.79 9.84
CA GLY A 155 -2.06 19.02 8.53
C GLY A 155 -2.19 20.46 8.04
N LEU A 156 -3.35 21.11 8.23
CA LEU A 156 -3.56 22.51 7.85
C LEU A 156 -2.78 23.49 8.72
N ASP A 157 -2.52 23.16 9.98
CA ASP A 157 -1.63 23.95 10.84
C ASP A 157 -0.19 23.97 10.29
N ARG A 158 0.23 22.90 9.57
CA ARG A 158 1.54 22.79 8.91
C ARG A 158 1.56 23.43 7.50
N ASP A 159 0.49 23.25 6.73
CA ASP A 159 0.30 23.85 5.41
C ASP A 159 -1.17 24.28 5.23
N PRO A 160 -1.50 25.55 5.55
CA PRO A 160 -2.87 26.04 5.46
C PRO A 160 -3.43 26.07 4.03
N SER A 161 -2.55 26.01 3.03
CA SER A 161 -2.90 26.09 1.61
C SER A 161 -3.02 24.73 0.93
N ASN A 162 -2.77 23.64 1.66
CA ASN A 162 -2.78 22.29 1.10
C ASN A 162 -4.16 21.97 0.47
N PRO A 163 -4.25 21.81 -0.86
CA PRO A 163 -5.53 21.70 -1.55
C PRO A 163 -6.30 20.44 -1.16
N HIS A 164 -5.59 19.35 -0.84
CA HIS A 164 -6.21 18.09 -0.44
C HIS A 164 -6.87 18.21 0.94
N LEU A 165 -6.15 18.78 1.92
CA LEU A 165 -6.67 18.96 3.27
C LEU A 165 -7.79 20.02 3.33
N VAL A 166 -7.69 21.10 2.56
CA VAL A 166 -8.75 22.10 2.45
C VAL A 166 -10.04 21.47 1.91
N LYS A 167 -9.92 20.66 0.85
CA LYS A 167 -11.06 19.92 0.30
C LYS A 167 -11.65 18.97 1.34
N LEU A 168 -10.82 18.21 2.03
CA LEU A 168 -11.26 17.22 3.03
C LEU A 168 -11.95 17.88 4.24
N SER A 169 -11.42 19.01 4.71
CA SER A 169 -12.03 19.81 5.79
C SER A 169 -13.45 20.26 5.44
N ARG A 170 -13.68 20.67 4.18
CA ARG A 170 -15.03 21.04 3.71
C ARG A 170 -15.97 19.83 3.72
N THR A 171 -15.50 18.68 3.22
CA THR A 171 -16.29 17.44 3.21
C THR A 171 -16.73 17.01 4.62
N LEU A 172 -15.84 17.08 5.61
CA LEU A 172 -16.16 16.73 7.00
C LEU A 172 -17.19 17.69 7.63
N LYS A 173 -17.09 18.99 7.32
CA LYS A 173 -18.08 19.99 7.78
C LYS A 173 -19.45 19.79 7.17
N ASP A 174 -19.51 19.47 5.87
CA ASP A 174 -20.77 19.24 5.17
C ASP A 174 -21.51 17.99 5.68
N GLN A 175 -20.79 17.04 6.28
CA GLN A 175 -21.35 15.84 6.91
C GLN A 175 -21.80 16.06 8.37
N GLY A 176 -21.61 17.27 8.92
CA GLY A 176 -21.95 17.59 10.31
C GLY A 176 -21.00 16.97 11.33
N GLU A 177 -19.79 16.59 10.90
CA GLU A 177 -18.84 15.81 11.68
C GLU A 177 -17.69 16.65 12.28
N VAL A 178 -17.70 17.98 12.10
CA VAL A 178 -16.80 18.97 12.75
C VAL A 178 -17.54 20.28 13.01
#